data_AF-A0A7R9XT39-F1
#
_entry.id   AF-A0A7R9XT39-F1
#
_cell.length_a   1.000
_cell.length_b   1.000
_cell.length_c   1.000
_cell.angle_alpha   90.00
_cell.angle_beta   90.00
_cell.angle_gamma   90.00
#
_symmetry.space_group_name_H-M   'P 1'
#
loop_
_entity.id
_entity.type
_entity.pdbx_description
1 polymer ?
#
loop_
_entity_poly.entity_id
_entity_poly.type
_entity_poly.pdbx_seq_one_letter_code
_entity_poly.pdbx_strand_id
1 'polypeptide(L)'
;MGARARRRSNADRRSDGSSNEAGASSQSDDEEPRPPAHRAVSSLRKASSSFGSFEKLHELADWKQVGLHKRYADQALHRPIARGWIHLVVASGVSAIVLSGVLSSVAPAPVVTFVVTTFMLPYWASVGLHWIPWRKRTAHDIALVCDFIGISLGFSGQTASWAGRGWIRSRTFVAAAARLNALCTASLVAVMTVGLLKRKKQPVMLYKRKFRFAVVGANMALLAFAESASIADRRLNVFIQILGKALVPGYFLRCVAVDAKIGRRGWPLPTWDGVWSAHENWHCAILLLHCTQLYAMSRHVGWEVVA
;
A
#
# COMPACT_ATOMS: atom_id res chain seq x y z
N MET A 1 -22.16 -4.80 -51.78
CA MET A 1 -22.08 -6.04 -52.57
C MET A 1 -21.67 -5.64 -53.98
N GLY A 2 -20.62 -6.11 -54.64
CA GLY A 2 -19.54 -7.04 -54.40
C GLY A 2 -18.86 -7.20 -55.77
N ALA A 3 -17.55 -7.00 -55.89
CA ALA A 3 -16.82 -7.29 -57.12
C ALA A 3 -15.39 -7.71 -56.80
N ARG A 4 -15.02 -8.84 -57.39
CA ARG A 4 -13.86 -9.70 -57.14
C ARG A 4 -12.95 -9.60 -58.36
N ALA A 5 -11.64 -9.35 -58.16
CA ALA A 5 -10.51 -9.66 -59.05
C ALA A 5 -9.29 -8.86 -58.53
N ARG A 6 -8.04 -9.32 -58.49
CA ARG A 6 -7.30 -10.11 -59.49
C ARG A 6 -6.02 -10.65 -58.84
N ARG A 7 -5.71 -11.93 -59.06
CA ARG A 7 -4.36 -12.52 -58.92
C ARG A 7 -3.49 -12.01 -60.08
N ARG A 8 -2.19 -11.80 -59.84
CA ARG A 8 -1.11 -12.03 -60.81
C ARG A 8 0.15 -12.53 -60.11
N SER A 9 0.62 -13.68 -60.57
CA SER A 9 1.94 -14.28 -60.35
C SER A 9 2.95 -13.69 -61.35
N ASN A 10 4.25 -13.78 -61.03
CA ASN A 10 5.26 -14.27 -61.96
C ASN A 10 6.53 -14.70 -61.22
N ALA A 11 7.14 -15.76 -61.75
CA ALA A 11 8.21 -16.56 -61.19
C ALA A 11 9.59 -16.23 -61.82
N ASP A 12 10.60 -16.91 -61.27
CA ASP A 12 11.88 -17.33 -61.84
C ASP A 12 13.06 -16.33 -61.92
N ARG A 13 14.15 -16.68 -61.21
CA ARG A 13 15.40 -17.15 -61.86
C ARG A 13 16.45 -17.68 -60.87
N ARG A 14 16.77 -18.97 -61.09
CA ARG A 14 18.11 -19.62 -61.19
C ARG A 14 18.91 -20.03 -59.95
N SER A 15 19.19 -21.32 -59.94
CA SER A 15 20.15 -22.15 -59.21
C SER A 15 21.52 -22.23 -59.91
N ASP A 16 22.52 -22.76 -59.16
CA ASP A 16 23.57 -23.73 -59.56
C ASP A 16 25.06 -23.35 -59.44
N GLY A 17 25.84 -24.31 -58.91
CA GLY A 17 27.28 -24.57 -59.17
C GLY A 17 28.25 -24.17 -58.04
N SER A 18 28.68 -25.03 -57.11
CA SER A 18 29.67 -26.13 -57.16
C SER A 18 31.15 -25.72 -56.99
N SER A 19 31.85 -26.40 -56.06
CA SER A 19 33.19 -27.05 -56.21
C SER A 19 34.26 -26.77 -55.11
N ASN A 20 34.89 -27.89 -54.71
CA ASN A 20 36.27 -28.14 -54.20
C ASN A 20 36.65 -27.70 -52.77
N GLU A 21 36.91 -28.61 -51.83
CA GLU A 21 38.02 -29.58 -51.62
C GLU A 21 39.23 -29.02 -50.85
N ALA A 22 39.46 -29.64 -49.67
CA ALA A 22 40.70 -30.00 -48.95
C ALA A 22 41.94 -29.07 -48.91
N GLY A 23 42.51 -28.90 -47.70
CA GLY A 23 43.93 -28.58 -47.51
C GLY A 23 44.29 -27.88 -46.20
N ALA A 24 45.22 -28.47 -45.43
CA ALA A 24 45.67 -28.05 -44.10
C ALA A 24 46.79 -26.99 -44.11
N SER A 25 46.88 -26.16 -43.05
CA SER A 25 48.15 -25.79 -42.36
C SER A 25 47.99 -24.68 -41.29
N SER A 26 48.40 -25.01 -40.05
CA SER A 26 49.18 -24.26 -39.02
C SER A 26 49.01 -22.74 -38.73
N GLN A 27 48.95 -22.46 -37.41
CA GLN A 27 49.44 -21.28 -36.65
C GLN A 27 48.74 -19.93 -36.90
N SER A 28 48.50 -19.02 -35.95
CA SER A 28 48.70 -18.90 -34.49
C SER A 28 47.87 -17.69 -34.00
N ASP A 29 47.74 -17.58 -32.67
CA ASP A 29 47.57 -16.34 -31.87
C ASP A 29 46.16 -15.88 -31.42
N ASP A 30 46.10 -15.78 -30.09
CA ASP A 30 45.37 -14.82 -29.23
C ASP A 30 43.87 -15.00 -28.93
N GLU A 31 43.56 -15.67 -27.80
CA GLU A 31 43.04 -15.07 -26.53
C GLU A 31 42.35 -16.12 -25.62
N GLU A 32 42.91 -16.31 -24.42
CA GLU A 32 42.30 -16.95 -23.23
C GLU A 32 41.30 -15.99 -22.51
N PRO A 33 40.60 -16.36 -21.42
CA PRO A 33 40.03 -17.64 -21.00
C PRO A 33 38.56 -17.53 -20.48
N ARG A 34 37.81 -18.64 -20.49
CA ARG A 34 36.53 -18.81 -19.76
C ARG A 34 36.78 -19.30 -18.33
N PRO A 35 36.15 -18.76 -17.27
CA PRO A 35 36.15 -19.40 -15.96
C PRO A 35 34.92 -20.29 -15.76
N PRO A 36 35.02 -21.44 -15.08
CA PRO A 36 33.85 -22.10 -14.51
C PRO A 36 33.88 -22.23 -12.98
N ALA A 37 32.67 -22.10 -12.43
CA ALA A 37 32.10 -22.75 -11.24
C ALA A 37 32.62 -22.37 -9.83
N HIS A 38 31.85 -21.50 -9.16
CA HIS A 38 31.91 -21.34 -7.70
C HIS A 38 31.23 -22.51 -6.96
N ARG A 39 31.98 -23.08 -6.01
CA ARG A 39 31.59 -24.12 -5.05
C ARG A 39 30.47 -23.68 -4.09
N ALA A 40 29.60 -24.65 -3.79
CA ALA A 40 28.57 -24.60 -2.76
C ALA A 40 29.16 -24.48 -1.35
N VAL A 41 28.51 -23.65 -0.53
CA VAL A 41 28.77 -23.41 0.88
C VAL A 41 28.07 -24.48 1.71
N SER A 42 28.77 -25.10 2.66
CA SER A 42 28.13 -25.88 3.72
C SER A 42 28.77 -25.62 5.09
N SER A 43 27.88 -25.68 6.07
CA SER A 43 28.07 -25.89 7.51
C SER A 43 27.94 -24.67 8.45
N LEU A 44 26.88 -24.79 9.25
CA LEU A 44 26.48 -24.05 10.43
C LEU A 44 27.42 -24.24 11.64
N ARG A 45 27.65 -23.17 12.40
CA ARG A 45 27.55 -23.04 13.88
C ARG A 45 28.17 -21.68 14.25
N LYS A 46 27.64 -20.84 15.14
CA LYS A 46 27.11 -21.08 16.50
C LYS A 46 26.24 -19.88 16.89
N ALA A 47 25.11 -20.13 17.54
CA ALA A 47 24.31 -19.10 18.20
C ALA A 47 24.98 -18.70 19.52
N SER A 48 25.14 -17.38 19.75
CA SER A 48 25.33 -16.81 21.08
C SER A 48 24.69 -15.41 21.13
N SER A 49 23.57 -15.38 21.84
CA SER A 49 22.81 -14.29 22.48
C SER A 49 23.10 -12.81 22.23
N SER A 50 21.97 -12.09 22.12
CA SER A 50 21.67 -10.77 22.69
C SER A 50 22.02 -9.53 21.85
N PHE A 51 20.99 -8.73 21.53
CA PHE A 51 20.98 -7.45 20.79
C PHE A 51 20.99 -7.39 19.24
N GLY A 52 20.87 -8.51 18.52
CA GLY A 52 20.84 -8.52 17.05
C GLY A 52 19.50 -8.18 16.35
N SER A 53 18.55 -7.53 17.01
CA SER A 53 17.16 -7.42 16.50
C SER A 53 16.92 -6.23 15.55
N PHE A 54 17.59 -5.10 15.75
CA PHE A 54 17.30 -3.88 14.96
C PHE A 54 18.10 -3.77 13.67
N GLU A 55 19.39 -4.14 13.66
CA GLU A 55 20.21 -4.14 12.45
C GLU A 55 19.73 -5.17 11.42
N LYS A 56 19.35 -6.38 11.85
CA LYS A 56 18.75 -7.37 10.95
C LYS A 56 17.40 -6.93 10.38
N LEU A 57 16.59 -6.18 11.12
CA LEU A 57 15.36 -5.58 10.58
C LEU A 57 15.67 -4.48 9.56
N HIS A 58 16.73 -3.70 9.78
CA HIS A 58 17.20 -2.68 8.83
C HIS A 58 17.81 -3.29 7.56
N GLU A 59 18.43 -4.48 7.65
CA GLU A 59 18.93 -5.26 6.52
C GLU A 59 17.84 -6.04 5.77
N LEU A 60 16.82 -6.55 6.48
CA LEU A 60 15.66 -7.26 5.88
C LEU A 60 14.70 -6.31 5.16
N ALA A 61 14.62 -5.05 5.61
CA ALA A 61 13.91 -4.02 4.90
C ALA A 61 14.85 -3.37 3.88
N ASP A 62 14.79 -3.78 2.61
CA ASP A 62 15.37 -2.97 1.54
C ASP A 62 14.58 -1.64 1.48
N TRP A 63 15.04 -0.65 2.24
CA TRP A 63 14.44 0.67 2.32
C TRP A 63 14.39 1.36 0.95
N LYS A 64 15.21 0.92 -0.01
CA LYS A 64 15.09 1.39 -1.40
C LYS A 64 13.80 0.84 -2.01
N GLN A 65 13.36 -0.37 -1.69
CA GLN A 65 12.16 -1.01 -2.25
C GLN A 65 10.86 -0.86 -1.44
N VAL A 66 10.89 -0.63 -0.13
CA VAL A 66 9.68 -0.56 0.75
C VAL A 66 8.69 0.56 0.37
N GLY A 67 7.59 0.23 -0.31
CA GLY A 67 6.62 1.22 -0.84
C GLY A 67 6.99 1.83 -2.20
N LEU A 68 8.01 1.30 -2.88
CA LEU A 68 8.29 1.58 -4.30
C LEU A 68 7.65 0.49 -5.17
N HIS A 69 6.46 0.71 -5.70
CA HIS A 69 6.02 -0.07 -6.87
C HIS A 69 6.69 0.51 -8.10
N LYS A 70 7.54 -0.26 -8.79
CA LYS A 70 8.16 0.15 -10.07
C LYS A 70 7.10 0.63 -11.08
N ARG A 71 5.95 -0.06 -11.12
CA ARG A 71 4.76 0.35 -11.91
C ARG A 71 4.15 1.71 -11.53
N TYR A 72 4.42 2.28 -10.35
CA TYR A 72 3.96 3.61 -9.94
C TYR A 72 5.04 4.70 -10.06
N ALA A 73 6.30 4.31 -10.29
CA ALA A 73 7.45 5.20 -10.41
C ALA A 73 7.76 5.58 -11.88
N ASP A 74 7.38 4.75 -12.85
CA ASP A 74 7.66 4.98 -14.26
C ASP A 74 6.85 6.13 -14.87
N GLN A 75 7.45 6.85 -15.82
CA GLN A 75 6.90 8.03 -16.50
C GLN A 75 5.86 7.67 -17.57
N ALA A 76 5.85 6.42 -18.05
CA ALA A 76 4.92 5.91 -19.07
C ALA A 76 3.77 5.14 -18.41
N LEU A 77 2.85 5.85 -17.77
CA LEU A 77 1.76 5.24 -17.01
C LEU A 77 0.55 4.93 -17.90
N HIS A 78 0.61 3.81 -18.64
CA HIS A 78 -0.60 3.10 -19.05
C HIS A 78 -1.13 2.36 -17.82
N ARG A 79 -1.81 3.08 -16.91
CA ARG A 79 -2.46 2.46 -15.75
C ARG A 79 -3.80 1.87 -16.20
N PRO A 80 -4.12 0.63 -15.79
CA PRO A 80 -5.45 0.10 -16.05
C PRO A 80 -6.51 0.97 -15.36
N ILE A 81 -7.61 1.14 -16.08
CA ILE A 81 -8.75 1.97 -15.70
C ILE A 81 -9.45 1.31 -14.51
N ALA A 82 -9.82 2.11 -13.50
CA ALA A 82 -10.66 1.72 -12.36
C ALA A 82 -10.11 0.59 -11.47
N ARG A 83 -9.17 0.90 -10.58
CA ARG A 83 -8.77 0.06 -9.43
C ARG A 83 -9.25 0.69 -8.11
N GLY A 84 -9.46 -0.10 -7.06
CA GLY A 84 -10.01 0.40 -5.80
C GLY A 84 -11.54 0.52 -5.81
N TRP A 85 -12.25 -0.38 -6.50
CA TRP A 85 -13.72 -0.41 -6.52
C TRP A 85 -14.33 -0.48 -5.12
N ILE A 86 -13.68 -1.22 -4.22
CA ILE A 86 -14.06 -1.29 -2.80
C ILE A 86 -14.04 0.12 -2.19
N HIS A 87 -13.02 0.93 -2.52
CA HIS A 87 -12.91 2.27 -1.96
C HIS A 87 -14.10 3.12 -2.36
N LEU A 88 -14.50 3.06 -3.63
CA LEU A 88 -15.64 3.82 -4.13
C LEU A 88 -16.95 3.37 -3.50
N VAL A 89 -17.21 2.05 -3.48
CA VAL A 89 -18.45 1.50 -2.94
C VAL A 89 -18.60 1.88 -1.46
N VAL A 90 -17.53 1.69 -0.68
CA VAL A 90 -17.52 2.04 0.75
C VAL A 90 -17.65 3.54 0.95
N ALA A 91 -16.87 4.36 0.24
CA ALA A 91 -16.92 5.82 0.36
C ALA A 91 -18.31 6.38 0.02
N SER A 92 -18.92 5.88 -1.05
CA SER A 92 -20.23 6.35 -1.53
C SER A 92 -21.35 5.91 -0.59
N GLY A 93 -21.37 4.64 -0.17
CA GLY A 93 -22.35 4.12 0.77
C GLY A 93 -22.27 4.82 2.13
N VAL A 94 -21.07 4.98 2.68
CA VAL A 94 -20.89 5.69 3.96
C VAL A 94 -21.22 7.16 3.84
N SER A 95 -20.83 7.83 2.74
CA SER A 95 -21.25 9.22 2.49
C SER A 95 -22.76 9.37 2.50
N ALA A 96 -23.52 8.47 1.87
CA ALA A 96 -24.98 8.53 1.89
C ALA A 96 -25.55 8.41 3.31
N ILE A 97 -25.03 7.49 4.13
CA ILE A 97 -25.46 7.30 5.53
C ILE A 97 -25.09 8.50 6.41
N VAL A 98 -23.91 9.09 6.23
CA VAL A 98 -23.46 10.26 7.01
C VAL A 98 -24.23 11.52 6.59
N LEU A 99 -24.36 11.78 5.29
CA LEU A 99 -24.98 13.00 4.76
C LEU A 99 -26.50 13.02 4.92
N SER A 100 -27.16 11.85 4.95
CA SER A 100 -28.58 11.76 5.28
C SER A 100 -28.89 12.07 6.76
N GLY A 101 -27.87 12.19 7.62
CA GLY A 101 -28.02 12.43 9.05
C GLY A 101 -28.39 11.21 9.87
N VAL A 102 -28.67 10.07 9.22
CA VAL A 102 -29.06 8.81 9.88
C VAL A 102 -28.01 8.34 10.89
N LEU A 103 -26.72 8.41 10.55
CA LEU A 103 -25.68 7.99 11.50
C LEU A 103 -25.66 8.86 12.76
N SER A 104 -25.79 10.18 12.59
CA SER A 104 -25.73 11.14 13.69
C SER A 104 -26.97 11.08 14.60
N SER A 105 -28.09 10.54 14.12
CA SER A 105 -29.30 10.36 14.93
C SER A 105 -29.28 9.09 15.80
N VAL A 106 -28.48 8.08 15.43
CA VAL A 106 -28.47 6.77 16.12
C VAL A 106 -27.15 6.43 16.80
N ALA A 107 -26.07 7.16 16.52
CA ALA A 107 -24.73 6.85 17.03
C ALA A 107 -24.11 8.05 17.78
N PRO A 108 -23.33 7.81 18.85
CA PRO A 108 -22.67 8.87 19.58
C PRO A 108 -21.54 9.50 18.73
N ALA A 109 -21.23 10.77 19.01
CA ALA A 109 -20.24 11.55 18.24
C ALA A 109 -18.87 10.86 18.02
N PRO A 110 -18.31 10.08 18.96
CA PRO A 110 -17.07 9.34 18.72
C PRO A 110 -17.19 8.28 17.61
N VAL A 111 -18.33 7.58 17.54
CA VAL A 111 -18.63 6.60 16.48
C VAL A 111 -18.82 7.31 15.14
N VAL A 112 -19.54 8.43 15.10
CA VAL A 112 -19.66 9.26 13.89
C VAL A 112 -18.28 9.69 13.40
N THR A 113 -17.44 10.19 14.31
CA THR A 113 -16.06 10.59 14.01
C THR A 113 -15.25 9.42 13.47
N PHE A 114 -15.41 8.22 14.05
CA PHE A 114 -14.71 7.02 13.60
C PHE A 114 -15.11 6.69 12.17
N VAL A 115 -16.41 6.68 11.89
CA VAL A 115 -16.94 6.34 10.57
C VAL A 115 -16.43 7.32 9.51
N VAL A 116 -16.53 8.63 9.78
CA VAL A 116 -16.08 9.67 8.85
C VAL A 116 -14.58 9.58 8.60
N THR A 117 -13.79 9.44 9.66
CA THR A 117 -12.32 9.44 9.53
C THR A 117 -11.76 8.11 9.06
N THR A 118 -12.51 7.01 9.10
CA THR A 118 -12.02 5.67 8.71
C THR A 118 -12.54 5.21 7.35
N PHE A 119 -13.84 5.40 7.09
CA PHE A 119 -14.50 4.86 5.90
C PHE A 119 -14.89 5.91 4.87
N MET A 120 -14.98 7.20 5.24
CA MET A 120 -15.36 8.25 4.30
C MET A 120 -14.15 8.99 3.76
N LEU A 121 -13.44 9.76 4.60
CA LEU A 121 -12.38 10.66 4.12
C LEU A 121 -11.17 9.92 3.52
N PRO A 122 -10.58 8.89 4.16
CA PRO A 122 -9.44 8.19 3.59
C PRO A 122 -9.82 7.45 2.31
N TYR A 123 -11.02 6.86 2.28
CA TYR A 123 -11.49 6.11 1.11
C TYR A 123 -11.74 7.04 -0.07
N TRP A 124 -12.31 8.24 0.12
CA TRP A 124 -12.41 9.22 -0.96
C TRP A 124 -11.04 9.69 -1.47
N ALA A 125 -10.07 9.89 -0.57
CA ALA A 125 -8.70 10.20 -0.98
C ALA A 125 -8.09 9.07 -1.83
N SER A 126 -8.36 7.82 -1.46
CA SER A 126 -7.90 6.63 -2.18
C SER A 126 -8.60 6.45 -3.53
N VAL A 127 -9.92 6.68 -3.62
CA VAL A 127 -10.66 6.74 -4.89
C VAL A 127 -10.00 7.76 -5.82
N GLY A 128 -9.68 8.96 -5.31
CA GLY A 128 -8.98 9.98 -6.07
C GLY A 128 -7.67 9.45 -6.68
N LEU A 129 -6.87 8.71 -5.92
CA LEU A 129 -5.59 8.16 -6.40
C LEU A 129 -5.75 6.98 -7.39
N HIS A 130 -6.65 6.05 -7.09
CA HIS A 130 -6.69 4.73 -7.75
C HIS A 130 -7.71 4.64 -8.90
N TRP A 131 -8.76 5.45 -8.84
CA TRP A 131 -9.89 5.36 -9.77
C TRP A 131 -9.76 6.34 -10.93
N ILE A 132 -9.15 7.51 -10.70
CA ILE A 132 -8.97 8.55 -11.72
C ILE A 132 -7.69 8.30 -12.54
N PRO A 133 -7.78 8.17 -13.88
CA PRO A 133 -6.61 8.01 -14.75
C PRO A 133 -5.91 9.36 -14.98
N TRP A 134 -5.16 9.81 -13.97
CA TRP A 134 -4.46 11.10 -14.00
C TRP A 134 -3.48 11.23 -15.18
N ARG A 135 -3.86 12.00 -16.21
CA ARG A 135 -2.99 12.28 -17.37
C ARG A 135 -1.81 13.20 -17.03
N LYS A 136 -2.00 14.11 -16.07
CA LYS A 136 -0.96 15.07 -15.65
C LYS A 136 -0.25 14.56 -14.41
N ARG A 137 1.09 14.53 -14.45
CA ARG A 137 1.93 14.10 -13.31
C ARG A 137 1.64 14.88 -12.04
N THR A 138 1.48 16.21 -12.14
CA THR A 138 1.16 17.05 -10.98
C THR A 138 -0.16 16.65 -10.32
N ALA A 139 -1.19 16.29 -11.11
CA ALA A 139 -2.49 15.87 -10.56
C ALA A 139 -2.37 14.51 -9.86
N HIS A 140 -1.60 13.59 -10.44
CA HIS A 140 -1.27 12.31 -9.79
C HIS A 140 -0.53 12.51 -8.46
N ASP A 141 0.48 13.38 -8.43
CA ASP A 141 1.24 13.68 -7.21
C ASP A 141 0.35 14.33 -6.12
N ILE A 142 -0.63 15.16 -6.51
CA ILE A 142 -1.62 15.71 -5.57
C ILE A 142 -2.50 14.60 -5.00
N ALA A 143 -3.09 13.75 -5.84
CA ALA A 143 -3.93 12.65 -5.39
C ALA A 143 -3.17 11.70 -4.45
N LEU A 144 -1.90 11.44 -4.76
CA LEU A 144 -1.00 10.66 -3.93
C LEU A 144 -0.76 11.30 -2.55
N VAL A 145 -0.54 12.62 -2.51
CA VAL A 145 -0.40 13.37 -1.25
C VAL A 145 -1.67 13.24 -0.42
N CYS A 146 -2.84 13.45 -1.03
CA CYS A 146 -4.14 13.32 -0.37
C CYS A 146 -4.35 11.92 0.20
N ASP A 147 -4.01 10.86 -0.54
CA ASP A 147 -4.13 9.47 -0.07
C ASP A 147 -3.25 9.19 1.16
N PHE A 148 -1.98 9.62 1.15
CA PHE A 148 -1.11 9.50 2.33
C PHE A 148 -1.64 10.26 3.56
N ILE A 149 -2.15 11.48 3.33
CA ILE A 149 -2.76 12.27 4.39
C ILE A 149 -4.03 11.57 4.90
N GLY A 150 -4.83 11.01 4.00
CA GLY A 150 -6.04 10.25 4.32
C GLY A 150 -5.73 9.04 5.22
N ILE A 151 -4.69 8.26 4.90
CA ILE A 151 -4.24 7.14 5.74
C ILE A 151 -3.88 7.62 7.16
N SER A 152 -3.09 8.68 7.26
CA SER A 152 -2.69 9.25 8.57
C SER A 152 -3.88 9.80 9.34
N LEU A 153 -4.80 10.48 8.64
CA LEU A 153 -6.05 10.99 9.19
C LEU A 153 -6.91 9.85 9.73
N GLY A 154 -6.94 8.69 9.05
CA GLY A 154 -7.60 7.49 9.54
C GLY A 154 -7.09 7.07 10.91
N PHE A 155 -5.78 6.91 11.08
CA PHE A 155 -5.22 6.55 12.38
C PHE A 155 -5.49 7.60 13.47
N SER A 156 -5.30 8.88 13.15
CA SER A 156 -5.53 9.96 14.10
C SER A 156 -6.99 10.08 14.50
N GLY A 157 -7.91 9.96 13.54
CA GLY A 157 -9.34 10.02 13.75
C GLY A 157 -9.85 8.85 14.58
N GLN A 158 -9.41 7.63 14.28
CA GLN A 158 -9.72 6.46 15.11
C GLN A 158 -9.24 6.63 16.56
N THR A 159 -8.02 7.14 16.75
CA THR A 159 -7.48 7.38 18.10
C THR A 159 -8.28 8.45 18.85
N ALA A 160 -8.68 9.52 18.17
CA ALA A 160 -9.55 10.55 18.73
C ALA A 160 -10.94 10.01 19.08
N SER A 161 -11.49 9.11 18.26
CA SER A 161 -12.75 8.43 18.55
C SER A 161 -12.67 7.55 19.79
N TRP A 162 -11.59 6.79 19.98
CA TRP A 162 -11.36 6.02 21.22
C TRP A 162 -11.19 6.93 22.46
N ALA A 163 -10.60 8.12 22.28
CA ALA A 163 -10.48 9.10 23.36
C ALA A 163 -11.81 9.78 23.74
N GLY A 164 -12.84 9.69 22.89
CA GLY A 164 -14.17 10.19 23.15
C GLY A 164 -14.35 11.71 22.98
N ARG A 165 -15.53 12.21 23.38
CA ARG A 165 -15.86 13.63 23.26
C ARG A 165 -14.96 14.47 24.17
N GLY A 166 -14.46 15.61 23.66
CA GLY A 166 -13.60 16.50 24.45
C GLY A 166 -12.16 16.01 24.63
N TRP A 167 -11.71 15.01 23.84
CA TRP A 167 -10.35 14.45 23.88
C TRP A 167 -9.22 15.52 23.82
N ILE A 168 -9.48 16.69 23.25
CA ILE A 168 -8.52 17.80 23.20
C ILE A 168 -8.14 18.29 24.61
N ARG A 169 -9.11 18.38 25.53
CA ARG A 169 -8.93 18.92 26.88
C ARG A 169 -8.80 17.83 27.96
N SER A 170 -9.17 16.59 27.63
CA SER A 170 -9.08 15.47 28.55
C SER A 170 -7.64 15.17 28.99
N ARG A 171 -7.48 14.73 30.24
CA ARG A 171 -6.20 14.35 30.83
C ARG A 171 -5.93 12.84 30.80
N THR A 172 -6.79 12.04 30.18
CA THR A 172 -6.58 10.60 30.06
C THR A 172 -5.38 10.29 29.16
N PHE A 173 -4.74 9.14 29.38
CA PHE A 173 -3.63 8.69 28.53
C PHE A 173 -4.08 8.47 27.07
N VAL A 174 -5.32 7.97 26.86
CA VAL A 174 -5.89 7.81 25.51
C VAL A 174 -6.08 9.17 24.81
N ALA A 175 -6.51 10.20 25.54
CA ALA A 175 -6.59 11.56 25.01
C ALA A 175 -5.22 12.20 24.71
N ALA A 176 -4.20 11.89 25.51
CA ALA A 176 -2.81 12.26 25.20
C ALA A 176 -2.33 11.57 23.91
N ALA A 177 -2.60 10.27 23.75
CA ALA A 177 -2.29 9.54 22.52
C ALA A 177 -3.00 10.13 21.29
N ALA A 178 -4.27 10.50 21.41
CA ALA A 178 -5.02 11.15 20.33
C ALA A 178 -4.41 12.49 19.91
N ARG A 179 -4.01 13.34 20.86
CA ARG A 179 -3.32 14.61 20.59
C ARG A 179 -1.97 14.40 19.89
N LEU A 180 -1.18 13.45 20.36
CA LEU A 180 0.08 13.14 19.71
C LEU A 180 -0.14 12.58 18.29
N ASN A 181 -1.17 11.76 18.09
CA ASN A 181 -1.51 11.20 16.78
C ASN A 181 -1.95 12.30 15.79
N ALA A 182 -2.71 13.29 16.28
CA ALA A 182 -3.07 14.47 15.50
C ALA A 182 -1.85 15.33 15.13
N LEU A 183 -0.90 15.52 16.06
CA LEU A 183 0.36 16.22 15.78
C LEU A 183 1.21 15.47 14.73
N CYS A 184 1.32 14.15 14.84
CA CYS A 184 1.96 13.31 13.84
C CYS A 184 1.32 13.51 12.46
N THR A 185 -0.01 13.49 12.38
CA THR A 185 -0.74 13.72 11.12
C THR A 185 -0.51 15.13 10.57
N ALA A 186 -0.57 16.17 11.41
CA ALA A 186 -0.28 17.54 11.01
C ALA A 186 1.15 17.68 10.47
N SER A 187 2.13 17.02 11.09
CA SER A 187 3.52 17.02 10.61
C SER A 187 3.65 16.35 9.23
N LEU A 188 2.90 15.27 8.97
CA LEU A 188 2.87 14.62 7.66
C LEU A 188 2.26 15.55 6.61
N VAL A 189 1.16 16.24 6.92
CA VAL A 189 0.54 17.22 6.01
C VAL A 189 1.52 18.30 5.62
N ALA A 190 2.25 18.87 6.59
CA ALA A 190 3.27 19.88 6.33
C ALA A 190 4.38 19.34 5.42
N VAL A 191 4.93 18.16 5.74
CA VAL A 191 6.00 17.53 4.94
C VAL A 191 5.53 17.19 3.53
N MET A 192 4.33 16.65 3.36
CA MET A 192 3.79 16.30 2.06
C MET A 192 3.49 17.53 1.20
N THR A 193 2.97 18.60 1.81
CA THR A 193 2.76 19.89 1.13
C THR A 193 4.09 20.44 0.60
N VAL A 194 5.14 20.45 1.44
CA VAL A 194 6.48 20.88 1.00
C VAL A 194 7.04 19.94 -0.09
N GLY A 195 6.80 18.63 0.03
CA GLY A 195 7.18 17.66 -0.99
C GLY A 195 6.53 17.96 -2.35
N LEU A 196 5.25 18.31 -2.35
CA LEU A 196 4.51 18.69 -3.54
C LEU A 196 5.05 19.98 -4.18
N LEU A 197 5.40 20.98 -3.36
CA LEU A 197 6.04 22.21 -3.83
C LEU A 197 7.43 21.93 -4.44
N LYS A 198 8.17 20.97 -3.89
CA LYS A 198 9.51 20.57 -4.35
C LYS A 198 9.50 19.47 -5.43
N ARG A 199 8.33 19.06 -5.95
CA ARG A 199 8.18 17.93 -6.90
C ARG A 199 9.03 18.01 -8.16
N LYS A 200 9.37 19.24 -8.62
CA LYS A 200 10.25 19.45 -9.78
C LYS A 200 11.70 19.00 -9.52
N LYS A 201 12.14 18.99 -8.26
CA LYS A 201 13.51 18.60 -7.86
C LYS A 201 13.61 17.12 -7.53
N GLN A 202 12.54 16.53 -7.00
CA GLN A 202 12.50 15.11 -6.63
C GLN A 202 11.05 14.61 -6.64
N PRO A 203 10.80 13.35 -7.03
CA PRO A 203 9.48 12.76 -6.96
C PRO A 203 8.91 12.77 -5.55
N VAL A 204 7.62 13.10 -5.41
CA VAL A 204 6.93 13.19 -4.10
C VAL A 204 7.02 11.89 -3.31
N MET A 205 6.96 10.73 -3.99
CA MET A 205 7.13 9.41 -3.36
C MET A 205 8.47 9.22 -2.65
N LEU A 206 9.52 9.90 -3.09
CA LEU A 206 10.85 9.78 -2.50
C LEU A 206 11.10 10.86 -1.44
N TYR A 207 10.33 11.94 -1.46
CA TYR A 207 10.49 13.04 -0.52
C TYR A 207 10.31 12.57 0.93
N LYS A 208 11.39 12.71 1.71
CA LYS A 208 11.43 12.41 3.15
C LYS A 208 10.78 11.05 3.51
N ARG A 209 10.91 10.05 2.63
CA ARG A 209 10.27 8.72 2.77
C ARG A 209 10.42 8.10 4.15
N LYS A 210 11.63 8.10 4.72
CA LYS A 210 11.90 7.58 6.08
C LYS A 210 11.04 8.26 7.15
N PHE A 211 10.92 9.59 7.09
CA PHE A 211 10.08 10.35 8.01
C PHE A 211 8.60 9.98 7.85
N ARG A 212 8.11 9.84 6.61
CA ARG A 212 6.71 9.45 6.36
C ARG A 212 6.39 8.08 6.96
N PHE A 213 7.27 7.10 6.79
CA PHE A 213 7.12 5.78 7.42
C PHE A 213 7.19 5.85 8.94
N ALA A 214 8.09 6.68 9.50
CA ALA A 214 8.17 6.87 10.95
C ALA A 214 6.89 7.48 11.52
N VAL A 215 6.31 8.48 10.84
CA VAL A 215 5.03 9.09 11.24
C VAL A 215 3.89 8.06 11.18
N VAL A 216 3.75 7.34 10.07
CA VAL A 216 2.71 6.29 9.95
C VAL A 216 2.90 5.22 11.03
N GLY A 217 4.13 4.77 11.28
CA GLY A 217 4.45 3.83 12.36
C GLY A 217 4.05 4.37 13.74
N ALA A 218 4.33 5.65 14.02
CA ALA A 218 3.89 6.31 15.24
C ALA A 218 2.36 6.40 15.34
N ASN A 219 1.66 6.79 14.26
CA ASN A 219 0.21 6.81 14.22
C ASN A 219 -0.39 5.44 14.54
N MET A 220 0.20 4.37 13.97
CA MET A 220 -0.22 2.99 14.20
C MET A 220 0.00 2.55 15.64
N ALA A 221 1.15 2.86 16.23
CA ALA A 221 1.48 2.51 17.61
C ALA A 221 0.58 3.25 18.62
N LEU A 222 0.29 4.53 18.38
CA LEU A 222 -0.61 5.32 19.23
C LEU A 222 -2.05 4.81 19.15
N LEU A 223 -2.52 4.40 17.96
CA LEU A 223 -3.81 3.76 17.82
C LEU A 223 -3.83 2.39 18.53
N ALA A 224 -2.78 1.58 18.37
CA ALA A 224 -2.65 0.29 19.06
C ALA A 224 -2.77 0.44 20.57
N PHE A 225 -2.12 1.46 21.14
CA PHE A 225 -2.23 1.80 22.54
C PHE A 225 -3.68 2.18 22.93
N ALA A 226 -4.32 3.07 22.18
CA ALA A 226 -5.70 3.49 22.45
C ALA A 226 -6.67 2.30 22.40
N GLU A 227 -6.60 1.47 21.38
CA GLU A 227 -7.37 0.23 21.26
C GLU A 227 -7.09 -0.72 22.43
N SER A 228 -5.82 -0.90 22.78
CA SER A 228 -5.42 -1.80 23.85
C SER A 228 -5.94 -1.35 25.22
N ALA A 229 -5.99 -0.04 25.45
CA ALA A 229 -6.49 0.56 26.68
C ALA A 229 -8.03 0.61 26.74
N SER A 230 -8.70 0.68 25.59
CA SER A 230 -10.16 0.91 25.54
C SER A 230 -11.00 -0.34 25.24
N ILE A 231 -10.44 -1.37 24.59
CA ILE A 231 -11.20 -2.58 24.24
C ILE A 231 -11.11 -3.58 25.40
N ALA A 232 -12.22 -3.76 26.10
CA ALA A 232 -12.33 -4.67 27.24
C ALA A 232 -12.25 -6.16 26.85
N ASP A 233 -12.85 -6.56 25.72
CA ASP A 233 -12.76 -7.92 25.22
C ASP A 233 -11.35 -8.22 24.71
N ARG A 234 -10.60 -9.02 25.49
CA ARG A 234 -9.21 -9.39 25.18
C ARG A 234 -9.08 -10.18 23.87
N ARG A 235 -10.05 -11.04 23.52
CA ARG A 235 -9.98 -11.84 22.30
C ARG A 235 -10.15 -10.94 21.08
N LEU A 236 -11.14 -10.06 21.13
CA LEU A 236 -11.39 -9.06 20.10
C LEU A 236 -10.21 -8.09 19.94
N ASN A 237 -9.65 -7.63 21.06
CA ASN A 237 -8.49 -6.76 21.09
C ASN A 237 -7.26 -7.44 20.45
N VAL A 238 -6.91 -8.65 20.87
CA VAL A 238 -5.81 -9.42 20.27
C VAL A 238 -6.03 -9.63 18.78
N PHE A 239 -7.25 -9.96 18.36
CA PHE A 239 -7.57 -10.11 16.94
C PHE A 239 -7.33 -8.81 16.16
N ILE A 240 -7.82 -7.67 16.67
CA ILE A 240 -7.60 -6.34 16.06
C ILE A 240 -6.11 -5.99 16.01
N GLN A 241 -5.34 -6.29 17.07
CA GLN A 241 -3.90 -6.02 17.10
C GLN A 241 -3.12 -6.91 16.10
N ILE A 242 -3.43 -8.20 16.01
CA ILE A 242 -2.78 -9.10 15.04
C ILE A 242 -3.11 -8.65 13.62
N LEU A 243 -4.39 -8.44 13.31
CA LEU A 243 -4.84 -8.06 11.98
C LEU A 243 -4.28 -6.67 11.59
N GLY A 244 -4.39 -5.70 12.48
CA GLY A 244 -4.03 -4.31 12.19
C GLY A 244 -2.57 -3.94 12.37
N LYS A 245 -1.83 -4.57 13.29
CA LYS A 245 -0.46 -4.15 13.65
C LYS A 245 0.62 -5.18 13.32
N ALA A 246 0.25 -6.44 13.09
CA ALA A 246 1.19 -7.43 12.57
C ALA A 246 1.01 -7.65 11.06
N LEU A 247 -0.21 -7.97 10.61
CA LEU A 247 -0.46 -8.31 9.21
C LEU A 247 -0.32 -7.09 8.29
N VAL A 248 -1.00 -5.97 8.59
CA VAL A 248 -0.97 -4.75 7.76
C VAL A 248 0.45 -4.21 7.53
N PRO A 249 1.29 -3.96 8.56
CA PRO A 249 2.69 -3.56 8.35
C PRO A 249 3.52 -4.61 7.61
N GLY A 250 3.33 -5.89 7.96
CA GLY A 250 4.04 -7.00 7.33
C GLY A 250 3.83 -7.02 5.81
N TYR A 251 2.62 -6.69 5.35
CA TYR A 251 2.38 -6.48 3.93
C TYR A 251 2.99 -5.19 3.41
N PHE A 252 2.88 -4.02 4.06
CA PHE A 252 3.49 -2.78 3.52
C PHE A 252 5.00 -2.92 3.27
N LEU A 253 5.67 -3.75 4.07
CA LEU A 253 7.07 -4.12 3.88
C LEU A 253 7.27 -5.13 2.73
N ARG A 254 6.31 -6.03 2.51
CA ARG A 254 6.39 -7.11 1.51
C ARG A 254 5.57 -6.89 0.24
N CYS A 255 4.84 -5.79 0.11
CA CYS A 255 3.82 -5.59 -0.94
C CYS A 255 4.44 -5.64 -2.32
N VAL A 256 5.64 -5.08 -2.49
CA VAL A 256 6.41 -5.12 -3.73
C VAL A 256 6.86 -6.55 -4.07
N ALA A 257 7.26 -7.33 -3.06
CA ALA A 257 7.66 -8.73 -3.24
C ALA A 257 6.47 -9.66 -3.49
N VAL A 258 5.32 -9.37 -2.89
CA VAL A 258 4.05 -10.05 -3.11
C VAL A 258 3.59 -9.76 -4.54
N ASP A 259 3.47 -8.48 -4.93
CA ASP A 259 3.07 -8.06 -6.28
C ASP A 259 3.98 -8.59 -7.38
N ALA A 260 5.29 -8.74 -7.10
CA ALA A 260 6.23 -9.34 -8.04
C ALA A 260 6.12 -10.88 -8.17
N LYS A 261 5.47 -11.55 -7.21
CA LYS A 261 5.21 -12.99 -7.23
C LYS A 261 3.83 -13.34 -7.78
N ILE A 262 2.92 -12.38 -7.83
CA ILE A 262 1.57 -12.53 -8.39
C ILE A 262 1.65 -12.63 -9.91
N GLY A 263 1.12 -13.72 -10.45
CA GLY A 263 1.30 -14.16 -11.84
C GLY A 263 2.08 -15.47 -11.96
N ARG A 264 2.73 -15.95 -10.89
CA ARG A 264 3.28 -17.31 -10.84
C ARG A 264 2.20 -18.30 -10.39
N ARG A 265 2.17 -19.47 -11.04
CA ARG A 265 1.29 -20.60 -10.71
C ARG A 265 1.36 -20.87 -9.20
N GLY A 266 0.22 -20.76 -8.48
CA GLY A 266 0.12 -21.06 -7.04
C GLY A 266 -0.15 -19.89 -6.08
N TRP A 267 -0.47 -18.68 -6.56
CA TRP A 267 -0.97 -17.62 -5.67
C TRP A 267 -2.41 -17.93 -5.19
N PRO A 268 -2.69 -17.93 -3.87
CA PRO A 268 -3.96 -18.44 -3.34
C PRO A 268 -5.13 -17.44 -3.39
N LEU A 269 -4.87 -16.15 -3.65
CA LEU A 269 -5.90 -15.12 -3.64
C LEU A 269 -6.33 -14.73 -5.07
N PRO A 270 -7.62 -14.40 -5.28
CA PRO A 270 -8.14 -14.11 -6.61
C PRO A 270 -7.46 -12.88 -7.24
N THR A 271 -7.26 -12.97 -8.55
CA THR A 271 -6.84 -11.87 -9.42
C THR A 271 -7.68 -11.91 -10.69
N TRP A 272 -8.20 -10.76 -11.10
CA TRP A 272 -8.93 -10.60 -12.37
C TRP A 272 -8.26 -9.47 -13.15
N ASP A 273 -7.66 -9.81 -14.29
CA ASP A 273 -6.98 -8.84 -15.15
C ASP A 273 -7.89 -7.66 -15.51
N GLY A 274 -7.36 -6.45 -15.34
CA GLY A 274 -8.07 -5.20 -15.59
C GLY A 274 -9.10 -4.80 -14.51
N VAL A 275 -9.52 -5.70 -13.63
CA VAL A 275 -10.62 -5.45 -12.66
C VAL A 275 -10.15 -5.56 -11.21
N TRP A 276 -9.44 -6.63 -10.86
CA TRP A 276 -9.05 -6.97 -9.49
C TRP A 276 -7.57 -7.36 -9.41
N SER A 277 -6.76 -6.46 -8.86
CA SER A 277 -5.36 -6.77 -8.59
C SER A 277 -5.22 -7.43 -7.23
N ALA A 278 -4.15 -8.18 -7.00
CA ALA A 278 -3.96 -8.79 -5.69
C ALA A 278 -3.83 -7.78 -4.53
N HIS A 279 -3.45 -6.54 -4.83
CA HIS A 279 -3.49 -5.41 -3.92
C HIS A 279 -4.90 -5.17 -3.34
N GLU A 280 -5.96 -5.44 -4.12
CA GLU A 280 -7.36 -5.28 -3.71
C GLU A 280 -7.77 -6.26 -2.63
N ASN A 281 -7.23 -7.49 -2.63
CA ASN A 281 -7.47 -8.45 -1.55
C ASN A 281 -7.04 -7.88 -0.19
N TRP A 282 -6.09 -6.95 -0.20
CA TRP A 282 -5.67 -6.31 1.02
C TRP A 282 -6.60 -5.17 1.45
N HIS A 283 -7.17 -4.44 0.49
CA HIS A 283 -8.24 -3.52 0.83
C HIS A 283 -9.44 -4.26 1.45
N CYS A 284 -9.74 -5.50 1.04
CA CYS A 284 -10.72 -6.34 1.74
C CYS A 284 -10.37 -6.60 3.20
N ALA A 285 -9.14 -7.03 3.50
CA ALA A 285 -8.80 -7.37 4.88
C ALA A 285 -8.55 -6.12 5.76
N ILE A 286 -8.18 -4.97 5.18
CA ILE A 286 -8.24 -3.67 5.87
C ILE A 286 -9.69 -3.25 6.13
N LEU A 287 -10.61 -3.47 5.19
CA LEU A 287 -12.04 -3.21 5.41
C LEU A 287 -12.59 -4.08 6.54
N LEU A 288 -12.25 -5.38 6.56
CA LEU A 288 -12.61 -6.29 7.66
C LEU A 288 -12.08 -5.79 9.01
N LEU A 289 -10.82 -5.34 9.06
CA LEU A 289 -10.24 -4.71 10.25
C LEU A 289 -11.07 -3.50 10.68
N HIS A 290 -11.37 -2.57 9.77
CA HIS A 290 -12.15 -1.38 10.09
C HIS A 290 -13.55 -1.71 10.59
N CYS A 291 -14.22 -2.70 9.99
CA CYS A 291 -15.52 -3.19 10.45
C CYS A 291 -15.42 -3.79 11.87
N THR A 292 -14.35 -4.53 12.15
CA THR A 292 -14.13 -5.13 13.48
C THR A 292 -13.83 -4.07 14.54
N GLN A 293 -13.05 -3.05 14.19
CA GLN A 293 -12.78 -1.90 15.05
C GLN A 293 -14.06 -1.07 15.30
N LEU A 294 -14.89 -0.85 14.27
CA LEU A 294 -16.19 -0.18 14.42
C LEU A 294 -17.11 -0.99 15.34
N TYR A 295 -17.17 -2.31 15.16
CA TYR A 295 -17.92 -3.19 16.05
C TYR A 295 -17.45 -3.08 17.51
N ALA A 296 -16.14 -3.14 17.74
CA ALA A 296 -15.55 -2.97 19.07
C ALA A 296 -15.93 -1.61 19.68
N MET A 297 -15.83 -0.54 18.89
CA MET A 297 -16.16 0.81 19.34
C MET A 297 -17.62 0.96 19.71
N SER A 298 -18.53 0.48 18.85
CA SER A 298 -19.98 0.54 19.07
C SER A 298 -20.46 -0.31 20.25
N ARG A 299 -19.67 -1.31 20.69
CA ARG A 299 -20.01 -2.18 21.83
C ARG A 299 -19.36 -1.75 23.15
N HIS A 300 -18.18 -1.12 23.11
CA HIS A 300 -17.35 -0.89 24.30
C HIS A 300 -17.12 0.57 24.66
N VAL A 301 -17.32 1.52 23.73
CA VAL A 301 -17.56 2.91 24.13
C VAL A 301 -18.97 2.89 24.69
N GLY A 302 -19.07 2.82 26.02
CA GLY A 302 -20.34 2.74 26.73
C GLY A 302 -21.35 3.68 26.10
N TRP A 303 -22.46 3.10 25.67
CA TRP A 303 -23.71 3.84 25.55
C TRP A 303 -24.09 4.17 27.00
N GLU A 304 -23.36 5.11 27.62
CA GLU A 304 -23.99 5.90 28.68
C GLU A 304 -25.05 6.69 27.95
N VAL A 305 -26.21 6.05 27.98
CA VAL A 305 -27.51 6.51 27.56
C VAL A 305 -27.56 8.01 27.81
N VAL A 306 -27.72 8.76 26.73
CA VAL A 306 -28.35 10.06 26.80
C VAL A 306 -29.73 9.79 27.41
N ALA A 307 -29.82 10.00 28.72
CA ALA A 307 -31.05 10.19 29.46
C ALA A 307 -31.10 11.67 29.86
#